data_AF-A0A7X6FRY0-F1
#
_entry.id   AF-A0A7X6FRY0-F1
#
_cell.length_a   1.000
_cell.length_b   1.000
_cell.length_c   1.000
_cell.angle_alpha   90.00
_cell.angle_beta   90.00
_cell.angle_gamma   90.00
#
_symmetry.space_group_name_H-M   'P 1'
#
loop_
_entity.id
_entity.type
_entity.pdbx_description
1 polymer ?
#
loop_
_entity_poly.entity_id
_entity_poly.type
_entity_poly.pdbx_seq_one_letter_code
_entity_poly.pdbx_strand_id
1 'polypeptide(L)' 'MPAGHKLAIRPIMQYEHILKYGEVIGEATQDIAEGEHVHVHNCWGVKARRH' A
#
# COMPACT_ATOMS: atom_id res chain seq x y z
N MET A 1 -8.23 -11.96 5.93
CA MET A 1 -7.00 -11.14 6.12
C MET A 1 -6.59 -11.21 7.58
N PRO A 2 -5.31 -11.43 7.92
CA PRO A 2 -4.86 -11.57 9.32
C PRO A 2 -4.93 -10.26 10.11
N ALA A 3 -5.06 -10.35 11.44
CA ALA A 3 -4.99 -9.19 12.32
C ALA A 3 -3.63 -8.48 12.18
N GLY A 4 -3.65 -7.14 12.14
CA GLY A 4 -2.45 -6.32 11.97
C GLY A 4 -2.04 -6.05 10.51
N HIS A 5 -2.74 -6.63 9.53
CA HIS A 5 -2.54 -6.30 8.12
C HIS A 5 -3.19 -4.97 7.73
N LYS A 6 -2.67 -4.35 6.67
CA LYS A 6 -3.16 -3.05 6.18
C LYS A 6 -4.35 -3.26 5.24
N LEU A 7 -5.33 -2.36 5.37
CA LEU A 7 -6.44 -2.21 4.44
C LEU A 7 -6.39 -0.80 3.85
N ALA A 8 -6.80 -0.66 2.60
CA ALA A 8 -7.01 0.65 2.01
C ALA A 8 -8.27 1.29 2.62
N ILE A 9 -8.15 2.53 3.12
CA ILE A 9 -9.28 3.31 3.66
C ILE A 9 -9.95 4.22 2.61
N ARG A 10 -9.41 4.19 1.38
CA ARG A 10 -9.89 4.88 0.18
C ARG A 10 -9.28 4.19 -1.04
N PRO A 11 -9.81 4.41 -2.25
CA PRO A 11 -9.12 3.97 -3.47
C PRO A 11 -7.70 4.53 -3.54
N ILE A 12 -6.76 3.69 -3.99
CA ILE A 12 -5.37 4.05 -4.26
C ILE A 12 -5.08 3.62 -5.69
N MET A 13 -4.73 4.58 -6.55
CA MET A 13 -4.45 4.29 -7.95
C MET A 13 -3.07 3.65 -8.12
N GLN A 14 -2.85 2.93 -9.21
CA GLN A 14 -1.52 2.46 -9.58
C GLN A 14 -0.50 3.61 -9.56
N TYR A 15 0.68 3.34 -9.00
CA TYR A 15 1.77 4.31 -8.79
C TYR A 15 1.47 5.45 -7.80
N GLU A 16 0.33 5.41 -7.11
CA GLU A 16 0.03 6.37 -6.04
C GLU A 16 0.80 6.01 -4.75
N HIS A 17 1.27 7.04 -4.03
CA HIS A 17 1.89 6.86 -2.73
C HIS A 17 0.91 6.35 -1.69
N ILE A 18 1.36 5.36 -0.91
CA ILE A 18 0.64 4.81 0.23
C ILE A 18 1.12 5.51 1.50
N LEU A 19 0.20 6.20 2.17
CA LEU A 19 0.49 6.89 3.42
C LEU A 19 0.08 6.06 4.63
N LYS A 20 0.91 6.09 5.68
CA LYS A 20 0.56 5.60 7.00
C LYS A 20 1.10 6.55 8.05
N TYR A 21 0.22 7.04 8.92
CA TYR A 21 0.57 8.04 9.96
C TYR A 21 1.15 9.35 9.39
N GLY A 22 0.67 9.79 8.22
CA GLY A 22 1.15 11.00 7.55
C GLY A 22 2.42 10.82 6.73
N GLU A 23 3.09 9.67 6.83
CA GLU A 23 4.33 9.38 6.12
C GLU A 23 4.11 8.47 4.92
N VAL A 24 4.85 8.70 3.84
CA VAL A 24 4.88 7.78 2.70
C VAL A 24 5.60 6.49 3.12
N ILE A 25 4.91 5.35 3.01
CA ILE A 25 5.44 4.03 3.37
C ILE A 25 5.63 3.09 2.17
N GLY A 26 5.07 3.44 1.02
CA GLY A 26 5.21 2.68 -0.21
C GLY A 26 4.48 3.34 -1.37
N GLU A 27 4.37 2.60 -2.44
CA GLU A 27 3.64 2.96 -3.65
C GLU A 27 2.83 1.75 -4.13
N ALA A 28 1.68 1.98 -4.74
CA ALA A 28 0.84 0.92 -5.28
C ALA A 28 1.40 0.40 -6.62
N THR A 29 1.41 -0.93 -6.81
CA THR A 29 1.84 -1.54 -8.08
C THR A 29 0.68 -1.77 -9.05
N GLN A 30 -0.55 -1.62 -8.58
CA GLN A 30 -1.81 -1.74 -9.30
C GLN A 30 -2.87 -0.88 -8.58
N ASP A 31 -4.05 -0.71 -9.18
CA ASP A 31 -5.19 -0.11 -8.48
C ASP A 31 -5.59 -0.96 -7.26
N ILE A 32 -5.88 -0.30 -6.15
CA ILE A 32 -6.30 -0.91 -4.89
C ILE A 32 -7.64 -0.31 -4.49
N ALA A 33 -8.68 -1.14 -4.41
CA ALA A 33 -10.00 -0.69 -4.01
C ALA A 33 -10.07 -0.36 -2.50
N GLU A 34 -11.04 0.46 -2.10
CA GLU A 34 -11.33 0.66 -0.68
C GLU A 34 -11.69 -0.67 -0.01
N GLY A 35 -11.13 -0.93 1.18
CA GLY A 35 -11.29 -2.19 1.90
C GLY A 35 -10.44 -3.34 1.36
N GLU A 36 -9.61 -3.13 0.32
CA GLU A 36 -8.71 -4.16 -0.18
C GLU A 36 -7.46 -4.31 0.72
N HIS A 37 -6.94 -5.53 0.77
CA HIS A 37 -5.74 -5.89 1.53
C HIS A 37 -4.47 -5.32 0.91
N VAL A 38 -3.78 -4.43 1.63
CA VAL A 38 -2.54 -3.77 1.16
C VAL A 38 -1.30 -4.53 1.64
N HIS A 39 -0.64 -5.23 0.72
CA HIS A 39 0.54 -6.06 1.01
C HIS A 39 1.47 -6.20 -0.19
N VAL A 40 2.51 -7.03 -0.09
CA VAL A 40 3.58 -7.14 -1.11
C VAL A 40 3.11 -7.54 -2.52
N HIS A 41 1.87 -7.99 -2.69
CA HIS A 41 1.32 -8.34 -4.00
C HIS A 41 0.77 -7.13 -4.76
N ASN A 42 0.40 -6.04 -4.08
CA ASN A 42 -0.17 -4.84 -4.68
C ASN A 42 0.55 -3.54 -4.27
N CYS A 43 1.62 -3.62 -3.49
CA CYS A 43 2.46 -2.48 -3.15
C CYS A 43 3.91 -2.86 -2.85
N TRP A 44 4.79 -1.88 -2.97
CA TRP A 44 6.21 -1.96 -2.64
C TRP A 44 6.54 -0.88 -1.61
N GLY A 45 7.34 -1.23 -0.60
CA GLY A 45 7.66 -0.33 0.49
C GLY A 45 8.82 0.61 0.16
N VAL A 46 8.81 1.86 0.64
CA VAL A 46 9.92 2.81 0.38
C VAL A 46 11.25 2.33 0.97
N LYS A 47 11.21 1.58 2.08
CA LYS A 47 12.39 0.95 2.70
C LYS A 47 12.85 -0.33 1.99
N ALA A 48 12.03 -0.88 1.09
CA ALA A 48 12.34 -2.08 0.34
C ALA A 48 13.19 -1.79 -0.91
N ARG A 49 13.84 -0.62 -1.01
CA ARG A 49 14.91 -0.42 -1.99
C ARG A 49 16.09 -1.34 -1.67
N ARG A 50 16.22 -2.41 -2.46
CA ARG A 50 17.52 -2.98 -2.80
C ARG A 50 17.59 -3.10 -4.32
N HIS A 51 18.47 -2.27 -4.88
CA HIS A 51 19.05 -2.26 -6.22
C HIS A 51 18.10 -2.08 -7.41
#